data_AF-A0A957E0W5-F1
#
_entry.id   AF-A0A957E0W5-F1
#
_cell.length_a   1.000
_cell.length_b   1.000
_cell.length_c   1.000
_cell.angle_alpha   90.00
_cell.angle_beta   90.00
_cell.angle_gamma   90.00
#
_symmetry.space_group_name_H-M   'P 1'
#
loop_
_entity.id
_entity.type
_entity.pdbx_description
1 polymer ?
#
loop_
_entity_poly.entity_id
_entity_poly.type
_entity_poly.pdbx_seq_one_letter_code
_entity_poly.pdbx_strand_id
1 'polypeptide(L)'
;MRYILSHLYVAISLLLFVVIMLWLGTTQSFAQDETPELLELEGGIPAGFMVIEGDIIVPESFFEQNGESSRGGFGDTQFWPNGAVPFRFDTTGNDAVSQANQNAMQSAMGDLEAVANVTFVPRTSQTNFITIRNSTNDMCGSPPEPCPRNSSAVGMVGGDQIVNIVSWNTNFVMVHELMHALGFWHEQSRPDRDHYIEINPDNIDPDNLHNFQIRSAVDVYPKRDYGLSDADTYDFDSVMHYGQCAFAVSACPPNTTITVSPPNQAWQNQIGQRVRLSDLDSLTVSLLYRQPNWRFVDRTNTGSQNGSFSDPYRIFSDGTTHTPTGGTLFIQPGNYYAVGTYNKELILDAPLGNVVLGN
;
A
#
# COMPACT_ATOMS: atom_id res chain seq x y z
N MET A 1 64.27 48.74 -47.98
CA MET A 1 65.59 48.11 -47.71
C MET A 1 65.42 46.60 -47.81
N ARG A 2 65.83 46.00 -48.94
CA ARG A 2 66.04 44.55 -49.25
C ARG A 2 64.93 43.50 -48.95
N TYR A 3 64.36 42.93 -50.05
CA TYR A 3 63.94 41.53 -50.32
C TYR A 3 63.04 40.77 -49.30
N ILE A 4 61.85 40.22 -49.60
CA ILE A 4 61.25 39.49 -50.76
C ILE A 4 61.91 38.14 -51.09
N LEU A 5 61.13 37.05 -50.93
CA LEU A 5 61.07 35.75 -51.66
C LEU A 5 60.08 34.85 -50.84
N SER A 6 58.79 34.64 -51.16
CA SER A 6 58.12 33.99 -52.31
C SER A 6 57.92 32.46 -52.17
N HIS A 7 56.65 32.03 -51.99
CA HIS A 7 56.05 30.77 -52.52
C HIS A 7 56.61 29.41 -51.99
N LEU A 8 55.91 28.24 -51.95
CA LEU A 8 54.53 27.83 -52.29
C LEU A 8 54.19 26.44 -51.66
N TYR A 9 52.89 26.18 -51.44
CA TYR A 9 52.15 24.88 -51.50
C TYR A 9 52.51 23.57 -50.73
N VAL A 10 51.42 22.89 -50.32
CA VAL A 10 51.18 21.41 -50.19
C VAL A 10 51.98 20.66 -49.10
N ALA A 11 51.45 20.13 -47.98
CA ALA A 11 50.26 19.32 -47.63
C ALA A 11 50.55 17.79 -47.51
N ILE A 12 49.65 17.08 -46.79
CA ILE A 12 49.36 15.61 -46.80
C ILE A 12 50.00 14.71 -45.71
N SER A 13 49.09 14.06 -44.96
CA SER A 13 49.07 12.73 -44.31
C SER A 13 49.98 12.30 -43.13
N LEU A 14 49.32 12.06 -41.97
CA LEU A 14 48.97 10.69 -41.48
C LEU A 14 49.79 9.49 -42.01
N LEU A 15 50.52 8.78 -41.14
CA LEU A 15 50.21 7.39 -40.72
C LEU A 15 51.25 6.78 -39.74
N LEU A 16 50.76 5.82 -38.96
CA LEU A 16 51.46 4.69 -38.31
C LEU A 16 52.69 4.93 -37.40
N PHE A 17 52.51 4.58 -36.13
CA PHE A 17 53.45 3.68 -35.45
C PHE A 17 52.69 2.47 -34.89
N VAL A 18 53.08 1.27 -35.33
CA VAL A 18 52.59 -0.02 -34.81
C VAL A 18 53.76 -0.66 -34.07
N VAL A 19 53.55 -1.02 -32.81
CA VAL A 19 54.39 -2.00 -32.10
C VAL A 19 53.46 -3.01 -31.45
N ILE A 20 53.61 -4.27 -31.85
CA ILE A 20 52.88 -5.45 -31.38
C ILE A 20 53.81 -6.25 -30.45
N MET A 21 53.19 -7.07 -29.59
CA MET A 21 53.71 -8.24 -28.84
C MET A 21 53.56 -8.00 -27.32
N LEU A 22 52.49 -8.50 -26.69
CA LEU A 22 52.28 -9.89 -26.25
C LEU A 22 53.19 -10.30 -25.08
N TRP A 23 52.63 -10.46 -23.87
CA TRP A 23 52.12 -11.77 -23.38
C TRP A 23 51.96 -11.74 -21.85
N LEU A 24 50.72 -11.92 -21.36
CA LEU A 24 50.39 -12.73 -20.17
C LEU A 24 48.86 -12.84 -20.12
N GLY A 25 48.33 -13.96 -20.60
CA GLY A 25 46.89 -14.22 -20.60
C GLY A 25 46.44 -14.73 -19.24
N THR A 26 45.51 -14.01 -18.61
CA THR A 26 44.53 -14.60 -17.69
C THR A 26 43.15 -14.18 -18.20
N THR A 27 42.44 -15.11 -18.83
CA THR A 27 41.03 -14.93 -19.16
C THR A 27 40.22 -15.19 -17.91
N GLN A 28 40.08 -14.19 -17.04
CA GLN A 28 38.97 -14.20 -16.09
C GLN A 28 37.68 -13.97 -16.87
N SER A 29 36.76 -14.92 -16.74
CA SER A 29 35.41 -14.83 -17.23
C SER A 29 34.68 -13.71 -16.49
N PHE A 30 34.30 -12.65 -17.21
CA PHE A 30 33.18 -11.81 -16.77
C PHE A 30 31.89 -12.59 -16.99
N ALA A 31 31.60 -13.52 -16.06
CA ALA A 31 30.23 -13.80 -15.73
C ALA A 31 29.71 -12.55 -15.00
N GLN A 32 28.83 -11.79 -15.65
CA GLN A 32 27.91 -10.91 -14.93
C GLN A 32 26.94 -11.82 -14.18
N ASP A 33 27.37 -12.28 -13.02
CA ASP A 33 26.46 -12.68 -11.95
C ASP A 33 26.03 -11.37 -11.26
N GLU A 34 25.13 -10.64 -11.91
CA GLU A 34 24.45 -9.51 -11.29
C GLU A 34 23.47 -10.05 -10.26
N THR A 35 24.01 -10.42 -9.10
CA THR A 35 23.26 -10.32 -7.85
C THR A 35 22.66 -8.92 -7.83
N PRO A 36 21.33 -8.75 -7.81
CA PRO A 36 20.73 -7.42 -7.75
C PRO A 36 21.35 -6.69 -6.57
N GLU A 37 21.90 -5.50 -6.84
CA GLU A 37 22.43 -4.61 -5.82
C GLU A 37 21.34 -4.45 -4.77
N LEU A 38 21.58 -5.01 -3.58
CA LEU A 38 20.63 -4.91 -2.48
C LEU A 38 20.50 -3.41 -2.21
N LEU A 39 19.27 -2.89 -2.35
CA LEU A 39 18.94 -1.51 -2.04
C LEU A 39 19.65 -1.13 -0.74
N GLU A 40 20.44 -0.06 -0.73
CA GLU A 40 21.06 0.40 0.51
C GLU A 40 19.93 0.80 1.47
N LEU A 41 19.75 0.00 2.52
CA LEU A 41 18.71 0.18 3.54
C LEU A 41 19.36 0.85 4.76
N GLU A 42 18.98 2.09 5.06
CA GLU A 42 19.23 2.67 6.38
C GLU A 42 18.05 2.31 7.28
N GLY A 43 18.31 1.62 8.40
CA GLY A 43 17.25 1.30 9.36
C GLY A 43 16.10 0.45 8.80
N GLY A 44 16.35 -0.32 7.73
CA GLY A 44 15.34 -1.10 7.05
C GLY A 44 14.47 -0.35 6.05
N ILE A 45 14.80 0.91 5.77
CA ILE A 45 14.11 1.80 4.85
C ILE A 45 15.01 2.06 3.64
N PRO A 46 14.53 1.90 2.40
CA PRO A 46 15.35 2.20 1.21
C PRO A 46 15.74 3.68 1.14
N ALA A 47 16.93 3.98 0.63
CA ALA A 47 17.36 5.37 0.41
C ALA A 47 16.34 6.18 -0.41
N GLY A 48 16.01 7.40 0.06
CA GLY A 48 14.97 8.24 -0.54
C GLY A 48 13.53 7.88 -0.12
N PHE A 49 13.37 7.07 0.94
CA PHE A 49 12.09 6.78 1.59
C PHE A 49 12.15 7.14 3.08
N MET A 50 10.99 7.39 3.66
CA MET A 50 10.80 7.70 5.07
C MET A 50 9.61 6.93 5.64
N VAL A 51 9.53 6.86 6.98
CA VAL A 51 8.37 6.30 7.69
C VAL A 51 7.45 7.43 8.11
N ILE A 52 6.15 7.24 7.90
CA ILE A 52 5.06 8.10 8.36
C ILE A 52 4.04 7.24 9.10
N GLU A 53 3.26 7.84 10.01
CA GLU A 53 2.29 7.08 10.81
C GLU A 53 2.93 5.85 11.50
N GLY A 54 4.16 5.98 11.99
CA GLY A 54 4.86 4.95 12.78
C GLY A 54 5.49 3.79 12.00
N ASP A 55 4.79 3.27 11.00
CA ASP A 55 5.11 2.02 10.28
C ASP A 55 4.82 2.07 8.77
N ILE A 56 4.36 3.20 8.20
CA ILE A 56 4.10 3.29 6.76
C ILE A 56 5.31 3.85 6.00
N ILE A 57 5.82 3.09 5.04
CA ILE A 57 6.96 3.47 4.18
C ILE A 57 6.45 4.26 2.96
N VAL A 58 6.92 5.49 2.79
CA VAL A 58 6.64 6.36 1.63
C VAL A 58 7.93 6.95 1.05
N PRO A 59 8.02 7.24 -0.26
CA PRO A 59 9.16 7.96 -0.81
C PRO A 59 9.22 9.38 -0.24
N GLU A 60 10.40 9.97 -0.05
CA GLU A 60 10.53 11.35 0.47
C GLU A 60 9.77 12.38 -0.39
N SER A 61 9.78 12.16 -1.71
CA SER A 61 9.04 12.97 -2.70
C SER A 61 7.50 12.91 -2.58
N PHE A 62 6.95 12.03 -1.74
CA PHE A 62 5.53 11.96 -1.38
C PHE A 62 4.99 13.30 -0.86
N PHE A 63 5.85 14.09 -0.18
CA PHE A 63 5.51 15.42 0.32
C PHE A 63 5.78 16.55 -0.69
N GLU A 64 6.68 16.33 -1.66
CA GLU A 64 7.09 17.37 -2.61
C GLU A 64 6.08 17.60 -3.74
N GLN A 65 5.40 16.55 -4.22
CA GLN A 65 4.44 16.68 -5.34
C GLN A 65 3.07 17.23 -4.92
N ASN A 66 2.80 17.29 -3.62
CA ASN A 66 1.45 17.29 -3.06
C ASN A 66 1.12 18.51 -2.18
N GLY A 67 2.14 19.16 -1.61
CA GLY A 67 1.93 20.12 -0.52
C GLY A 67 1.30 19.45 0.71
N GLU A 68 0.98 20.25 1.74
CA GLU A 68 0.46 19.71 3.00
C GLU A 68 -0.93 19.02 2.88
N SER A 69 -1.63 19.21 1.75
CA SER A 69 -3.06 18.92 1.54
C SER A 69 -3.40 17.67 0.71
N SER A 70 -2.45 16.99 0.06
CA SER A 70 -2.70 15.73 -0.66
C SER A 70 -1.69 14.64 -0.30
N ARG A 71 -1.72 14.20 0.96
CA ARG A 71 -0.79 13.21 1.54
C ARG A 71 -1.09 11.78 1.06
N GLY A 72 -1.04 11.57 -0.25
CA GLY A 72 -1.18 10.31 -0.99
C GLY A 72 -2.41 9.50 -0.59
N GLY A 73 -3.50 9.67 -1.33
CA GLY A 73 -4.76 9.07 -0.96
C GLY A 73 -4.94 7.61 -1.36
N PHE A 74 -6.02 7.01 -0.90
CA PHE A 74 -6.63 5.86 -1.57
C PHE A 74 -6.79 6.09 -3.08
N GLY A 75 -7.14 7.32 -3.50
CA GLY A 75 -7.21 7.71 -4.92
C GLY A 75 -5.89 7.63 -5.70
N ASP A 76 -4.75 7.75 -5.01
CA ASP A 76 -3.39 7.62 -5.59
C ASP A 76 -2.80 6.20 -5.37
N THR A 77 -3.46 5.39 -4.55
CA THR A 77 -3.00 4.05 -4.16
C THR A 77 -3.14 3.08 -5.34
N GLN A 78 -2.03 2.49 -5.76
CA GLN A 78 -2.04 1.48 -6.81
C GLN A 78 -2.33 0.10 -6.21
N PHE A 79 -3.50 -0.45 -6.47
CA PHE A 79 -3.86 -1.81 -6.04
C PHE A 79 -3.12 -2.87 -6.87
N TRP A 80 -2.69 -3.95 -6.21
CA TRP A 80 -2.11 -5.12 -6.86
C TRP A 80 -3.00 -5.67 -8.01
N PRO A 81 -2.51 -5.73 -9.26
CA PRO A 81 -3.30 -6.15 -10.41
C PRO A 81 -3.93 -7.54 -10.23
N ASN A 82 -5.25 -7.61 -10.35
CA ASN A 82 -6.06 -8.82 -10.16
C ASN A 82 -5.97 -9.45 -8.74
N GLY A 83 -5.47 -8.72 -7.74
CA GLY A 83 -5.26 -9.24 -6.39
C GLY A 83 -4.05 -10.16 -6.23
N ALA A 84 -3.26 -10.38 -7.28
CA ALA A 84 -2.04 -11.17 -7.18
C ALA A 84 -0.91 -10.34 -6.56
N VAL A 85 -0.41 -10.77 -5.40
CA VAL A 85 0.71 -10.16 -4.68
C VAL A 85 1.91 -11.11 -4.76
N PRO A 86 2.86 -10.89 -5.68
CA PRO A 86 4.08 -11.68 -5.71
C PRO A 86 4.94 -11.37 -4.47
N PHE A 87 5.46 -12.39 -3.80
CA PHE A 87 6.28 -12.20 -2.60
C PHE A 87 7.55 -13.06 -2.61
N ARG A 88 8.56 -12.63 -1.85
CA ARG A 88 9.67 -13.47 -1.41
C ARG A 88 9.97 -13.24 0.06
N PHE A 89 10.60 -14.22 0.70
CA PHE A 89 11.26 -14.02 1.99
C PHE A 89 12.72 -13.66 1.76
N ASP A 90 13.26 -12.74 2.55
CA ASP A 90 14.71 -12.67 2.71
C ASP A 90 15.16 -13.88 3.54
N THR A 91 16.06 -14.69 2.99
CA THR A 91 16.62 -15.87 3.64
C THR A 91 18.14 -15.75 3.82
N THR A 92 18.67 -14.53 3.82
CA THR A 92 20.11 -14.24 3.84
C THR A 92 20.54 -13.45 5.07
N GLY A 93 21.82 -13.54 5.41
CA GLY A 93 22.42 -12.78 6.52
C GLY A 93 21.83 -13.09 7.91
N ASN A 94 21.93 -12.11 8.81
CA ASN A 94 21.41 -12.20 10.17
C ASN A 94 19.89 -11.97 10.25
N ASP A 95 19.30 -11.44 9.18
CA ASP A 95 17.89 -11.05 9.07
C ASP A 95 17.05 -12.08 8.29
N ALA A 96 17.64 -13.24 8.00
CA ALA A 96 17.00 -14.37 7.35
C ALA A 96 15.72 -14.80 8.09
N VAL A 97 14.60 -14.79 7.37
CA VAL A 97 13.30 -15.24 7.88
C VAL A 97 13.31 -16.76 8.06
N SER A 98 13.30 -17.19 9.32
CA SER A 98 13.29 -18.62 9.67
C SER A 98 12.06 -19.35 9.13
N GLN A 99 12.14 -20.66 8.89
CA GLN A 99 10.99 -21.44 8.40
C GLN A 99 9.73 -21.31 9.28
N ALA A 100 9.89 -21.17 10.60
CA ALA A 100 8.76 -20.94 11.51
C ALA A 100 8.08 -19.59 11.23
N ASN A 101 8.87 -18.54 10.99
CA ASN A 101 8.40 -17.21 10.64
C ASN A 101 7.76 -17.16 9.24
N GLN A 102 8.32 -17.91 8.27
CA GLN A 102 7.71 -18.07 6.94
C GLN A 102 6.32 -18.70 7.03
N ASN A 103 6.19 -19.78 7.81
CA ASN A 103 4.89 -20.44 8.05
C ASN A 103 3.90 -19.50 8.76
N ALA A 104 4.37 -18.67 9.70
CA ALA A 104 3.55 -17.71 10.42
C ALA A 104 3.03 -16.59 9.50
N MET A 105 3.88 -16.05 8.62
CA MET A 105 3.47 -15.09 7.60
C MET A 105 2.50 -15.71 6.58
N GLN A 106 2.72 -16.96 6.18
CA GLN A 106 1.77 -17.69 5.31
C GLN A 106 0.41 -17.91 5.97
N SER A 107 0.34 -18.00 7.31
CA SER A 107 -0.94 -18.00 8.03
C SER A 107 -1.65 -16.64 7.89
N ALA A 108 -0.94 -15.54 8.13
CA ALA A 108 -1.48 -14.18 7.99
C ALA A 108 -1.91 -13.84 6.55
N MET A 109 -1.19 -14.35 5.55
CA MET A 109 -1.60 -14.31 4.14
C MET A 109 -2.94 -15.04 3.95
N GLY A 110 -3.07 -16.25 4.50
CA GLY A 110 -4.27 -17.06 4.42
C GLY A 110 -5.52 -16.42 5.05
N ASP A 111 -5.38 -15.62 6.11
CA ASP A 111 -6.49 -14.87 6.71
C ASP A 111 -7.07 -13.83 5.73
N LEU A 112 -6.22 -13.17 4.93
CA LEU A 112 -6.63 -12.21 3.91
C LEU A 112 -7.18 -12.89 2.65
N GLU A 113 -6.58 -14.00 2.22
CA GLU A 113 -7.08 -14.83 1.11
C GLU A 113 -8.45 -15.48 1.42
N ALA A 114 -8.78 -15.68 2.70
CA ALA A 114 -10.07 -16.24 3.11
C ALA A 114 -11.24 -15.24 2.96
N VAL A 115 -10.97 -13.93 2.99
CA VAL A 115 -12.00 -12.87 2.96
C VAL A 115 -12.08 -12.12 1.62
N ALA A 116 -11.00 -12.11 0.83
CA ALA A 116 -10.92 -11.36 -0.43
C ALA A 116 -10.35 -12.20 -1.59
N ASN A 117 -10.58 -11.75 -2.83
CA ASN A 117 -9.90 -12.29 -4.01
C ASN A 117 -8.49 -11.68 -4.13
N VAL A 118 -7.69 -11.90 -3.10
CA VAL A 118 -6.24 -11.68 -3.03
C VAL A 118 -5.56 -13.03 -3.18
N THR A 119 -4.33 -13.07 -3.69
CA THR A 119 -3.50 -14.28 -3.66
C THR A 119 -2.04 -13.91 -3.53
N PHE A 120 -1.38 -14.38 -2.47
CA PHE A 120 0.04 -14.23 -2.25
C PHE A 120 0.79 -15.34 -2.99
N VAL A 121 1.52 -14.97 -4.05
CA VAL A 121 2.18 -15.94 -4.93
C VAL A 121 3.70 -15.89 -4.75
N PRO A 122 4.39 -17.04 -4.57
CA PRO A 122 5.85 -17.05 -4.55
C PRO A 122 6.41 -16.45 -5.84
N ARG A 123 7.24 -15.42 -5.70
CA ARG A 123 7.84 -14.69 -6.82
C ARG A 123 8.73 -15.61 -7.65
N THR A 124 8.65 -15.43 -8.97
CA THR A 124 9.60 -16.00 -9.94
C THR A 124 10.29 -14.90 -10.74
N SER A 125 9.56 -14.21 -11.61
CA SER A 125 10.11 -13.18 -12.53
C SER A 125 9.36 -11.84 -12.48
N GLN A 126 8.39 -11.69 -11.58
CA GLN A 126 7.59 -10.46 -11.46
C GLN A 126 8.49 -9.26 -11.07
N THR A 127 8.29 -8.13 -11.73
CA THR A 127 9.02 -6.88 -11.47
C THR A 127 8.54 -6.18 -10.21
N ASN A 128 7.22 -6.27 -9.94
CA ASN A 128 6.58 -5.69 -8.76
C ASN A 128 6.29 -6.82 -7.78
N PHE A 129 6.78 -6.72 -6.55
CA PHE A 129 6.65 -7.77 -5.53
C PHE A 129 7.01 -7.24 -4.14
N ILE A 130 6.59 -7.95 -3.10
CA ILE A 130 6.99 -7.67 -1.71
C ILE A 130 8.17 -8.56 -1.29
N THR A 131 9.18 -7.98 -0.64
CA THR A 131 10.23 -8.71 0.09
C THR A 131 9.95 -8.64 1.58
N ILE A 132 9.60 -9.78 2.18
CA ILE A 132 9.32 -9.91 3.61
C ILE A 132 10.63 -10.28 4.32
N ARG A 133 11.08 -9.46 5.27
CA ARG A 133 12.34 -9.69 6.01
C ARG A 133 12.20 -9.47 7.51
N ASN A 134 13.18 -9.94 8.27
CA ASN A 134 13.29 -9.61 9.69
C ASN A 134 13.90 -8.20 9.85
N SER A 135 13.31 -7.38 10.71
CA SER A 135 13.80 -6.03 11.04
C SER A 135 14.36 -5.91 12.47
N THR A 136 14.50 -7.03 13.18
CA THR A 136 14.96 -7.06 14.59
C THR A 136 16.35 -6.43 14.79
N ASN A 137 17.22 -6.47 13.78
CA ASN A 137 18.59 -5.93 13.86
C ASN A 137 18.77 -4.57 13.18
N ASP A 138 17.69 -3.91 12.73
CA ASP A 138 17.78 -2.64 12.00
C ASP A 138 18.40 -1.52 12.87
N MET A 139 19.27 -0.71 12.26
CA MET A 139 19.96 0.42 12.88
C MET A 139 19.68 1.69 12.06
N CYS A 140 19.19 2.75 12.71
CA CYS A 140 18.76 3.99 12.07
C CYS A 140 19.62 5.18 12.47
N GLY A 141 19.73 6.18 11.59
CA GLY A 141 20.26 7.50 11.92
C GLY A 141 21.78 7.56 12.02
N SER A 142 22.28 8.73 12.44
CA SER A 142 23.71 9.01 12.58
C SER A 142 23.97 9.74 13.91
N PRO A 143 24.62 9.11 14.90
CA PRO A 143 25.14 7.74 14.90
C PRO A 143 24.03 6.67 14.79
N PRO A 144 24.35 5.45 14.32
CA PRO A 144 23.35 4.38 14.20
C PRO A 144 22.85 3.89 15.57
N GLU A 145 21.54 3.94 15.78
CA GLU A 145 20.86 3.43 16.97
C GLU A 145 19.88 2.30 16.61
N PRO A 146 19.68 1.27 17.46
CA PRO A 146 18.74 0.18 17.19
C PRO A 146 17.32 0.70 17.00
N CYS A 147 16.68 0.35 15.88
CA CYS A 147 15.37 0.88 15.49
C CYS A 147 14.40 -0.16 14.92
N PRO A 148 14.28 -1.37 15.51
CA PRO A 148 13.45 -2.45 14.98
C PRO A 148 11.98 -2.02 14.94
N ARG A 149 11.35 -2.14 13.77
CA ARG A 149 9.94 -1.80 13.53
C ARG A 149 9.27 -2.82 12.62
N ASN A 150 7.98 -3.05 12.82
CA ASN A 150 7.16 -3.55 11.72
C ASN A 150 6.90 -2.35 10.79
N SER A 151 6.89 -2.54 9.47
CA SER A 151 6.56 -1.47 8.53
C SER A 151 6.36 -1.97 7.10
N SER A 152 5.52 -1.28 6.34
CA SER A 152 5.14 -1.64 4.97
C SER A 152 4.79 -0.41 4.14
N ALA A 153 4.94 -0.48 2.82
CA ALA A 153 4.46 0.57 1.92
C ALA A 153 2.96 0.39 1.63
N VAL A 154 2.22 1.48 1.38
CA VAL A 154 0.78 1.37 1.09
C VAL A 154 0.50 1.10 -0.38
N GLY A 155 -0.12 -0.05 -0.67
CA GLY A 155 -0.38 -0.54 -2.02
C GLY A 155 0.87 -1.06 -2.74
N MET A 156 0.76 -1.25 -4.04
CA MET A 156 1.85 -1.62 -4.94
C MET A 156 2.63 -0.37 -5.37
N VAL A 157 3.74 -0.05 -4.70
CA VAL A 157 4.60 1.10 -5.09
C VAL A 157 5.48 0.80 -6.31
N GLY A 158 5.58 -0.47 -6.71
CA GLY A 158 6.35 -0.94 -7.86
C GLY A 158 7.77 -1.35 -7.50
N GLY A 159 8.37 -2.23 -8.32
CA GLY A 159 9.69 -2.79 -8.01
C GLY A 159 9.68 -3.77 -6.82
N ASP A 160 10.82 -3.86 -6.14
CA ASP A 160 10.94 -4.57 -4.87
C ASP A 160 10.56 -3.63 -3.73
N GLN A 161 9.43 -3.88 -3.06
CA GLN A 161 9.01 -3.12 -1.89
C GLN A 161 9.11 -3.99 -0.62
N ILE A 162 9.57 -3.40 0.47
CA ILE A 162 9.92 -4.16 1.67
C ILE A 162 8.74 -4.21 2.65
N VAL A 163 8.56 -5.37 3.26
CA VAL A 163 7.72 -5.59 4.44
C VAL A 163 8.62 -6.04 5.59
N ASN A 164 8.78 -5.15 6.57
CA ASN A 164 9.61 -5.34 7.75
C ASN A 164 8.78 -5.97 8.86
N ILE A 165 9.27 -7.04 9.49
CA ILE A 165 8.60 -7.69 10.63
C ILE A 165 9.60 -7.95 11.77
N VAL A 166 9.22 -7.47 12.97
CA VAL A 166 9.82 -7.83 14.27
C VAL A 166 8.90 -8.79 15.02
N SER A 167 7.59 -8.52 15.00
CA SER A 167 6.58 -9.15 15.87
C SER A 167 6.03 -10.47 15.33
N TRP A 168 6.92 -11.36 14.87
CA TRP A 168 6.62 -12.66 14.25
C TRP A 168 5.72 -13.61 15.07
N ASN A 169 5.58 -13.37 16.37
CA ASN A 169 4.71 -14.14 17.26
C ASN A 169 3.25 -13.68 17.27
N THR A 170 2.90 -12.57 16.59
CA THR A 170 1.58 -11.96 16.62
C THR A 170 1.00 -11.92 15.21
N ASN A 171 0.14 -12.90 14.88
CA ASN A 171 -0.39 -13.10 13.52
C ASN A 171 -0.98 -11.82 12.91
N PHE A 172 -1.80 -11.10 13.66
CA PHE A 172 -2.49 -9.91 13.16
C PHE A 172 -1.62 -8.63 13.13
N VAL A 173 -0.37 -8.68 13.59
CA VAL A 173 0.62 -7.65 13.20
C VAL A 173 1.12 -7.93 11.78
N MET A 174 1.34 -9.19 11.39
CA MET A 174 1.66 -9.51 9.99
C MET A 174 0.47 -9.20 9.07
N VAL A 175 -0.77 -9.47 9.48
CA VAL A 175 -1.98 -9.08 8.71
C VAL A 175 -2.05 -7.55 8.52
N HIS A 176 -1.73 -6.75 9.55
CA HIS A 176 -1.68 -5.29 9.48
C HIS A 176 -0.67 -4.79 8.42
N GLU A 177 0.57 -5.29 8.43
CA GLU A 177 1.58 -4.93 7.42
C GLU A 177 1.20 -5.38 5.99
N LEU A 178 0.54 -6.52 5.87
CA LEU A 178 0.00 -7.00 4.59
C LEU A 178 -1.19 -6.15 4.12
N MET A 179 -2.03 -5.65 5.03
CA MET A 179 -3.11 -4.72 4.69
C MET A 179 -2.57 -3.38 4.21
N HIS A 180 -1.52 -2.84 4.83
CA HIS A 180 -0.78 -1.72 4.23
C HIS A 180 -0.34 -2.06 2.80
N ALA A 181 0.35 -3.18 2.59
CA ALA A 181 0.77 -3.59 1.24
C ALA A 181 -0.40 -3.75 0.25
N LEU A 182 -1.61 -4.07 0.72
CA LEU A 182 -2.83 -4.15 -0.09
C LEU A 182 -3.52 -2.78 -0.36
N GLY A 183 -3.07 -1.70 0.28
CA GLY A 183 -3.59 -0.34 0.03
C GLY A 183 -4.34 0.29 1.20
N PHE A 184 -4.21 -0.24 2.42
CA PHE A 184 -4.91 0.26 3.60
C PHE A 184 -4.06 1.29 4.35
N TRP A 185 -4.69 2.40 4.72
CA TRP A 185 -4.15 3.38 5.67
C TRP A 185 -4.71 3.13 7.07
N HIS A 186 -4.23 3.85 8.08
CA HIS A 186 -4.76 3.71 9.42
C HIS A 186 -6.16 4.30 9.57
N GLU A 187 -6.95 3.70 10.46
CA GLU A 187 -8.31 4.17 10.74
C GLU A 187 -8.31 5.52 11.49
N GLN A 188 -7.37 5.73 12.43
CA GLN A 188 -7.30 6.99 13.17
C GLN A 188 -6.81 8.20 12.36
N SER A 189 -6.30 8.01 11.14
CA SER A 189 -5.87 9.10 10.25
C SER A 189 -6.95 9.53 9.24
N ARG A 190 -8.16 8.95 9.32
CA ARG A 190 -9.31 9.34 8.47
C ARG A 190 -9.72 10.83 8.62
N PRO A 191 -10.23 11.48 7.56
CA PRO A 191 -10.79 12.83 7.57
C PRO A 191 -11.97 13.06 8.52
N ASP A 192 -12.75 12.02 8.80
CA ASP A 192 -13.91 12.06 9.69
C ASP A 192 -13.61 11.57 11.11
N ARG A 193 -12.35 11.21 11.41
CA ARG A 193 -11.95 10.62 12.71
C ARG A 193 -12.29 11.50 13.91
N ASP A 194 -12.29 12.84 13.76
CA ASP A 194 -12.65 13.81 14.81
C ASP A 194 -14.16 13.77 15.19
N HIS A 195 -14.99 12.96 14.52
CA HIS A 195 -16.36 12.64 14.95
C HIS A 195 -16.43 11.43 15.90
N TYR A 196 -15.34 10.66 16.00
CA TYR A 196 -15.29 9.34 16.64
C TYR A 196 -14.26 9.26 17.77
N ILE A 197 -13.15 9.99 17.61
CA ILE A 197 -12.04 10.05 18.56
C ILE A 197 -11.51 11.49 18.72
N GLU A 198 -10.92 11.76 19.86
CA GLU A 198 -10.16 12.97 20.19
C GLU A 198 -8.69 12.58 20.39
N ILE A 199 -7.78 13.35 19.78
CA ILE A 199 -6.33 13.20 19.95
C ILE A 199 -5.86 14.12 21.06
N ASN A 200 -5.08 13.58 22.00
CA ASN A 200 -4.54 14.31 23.15
C ASN A 200 -3.06 14.68 22.90
N PRO A 201 -2.75 15.82 22.25
CA PRO A 201 -1.38 16.16 21.85
C PRO A 201 -0.41 16.31 23.03
N ASP A 202 -0.88 16.78 24.19
CA ASP A 202 -0.05 16.94 25.39
C ASP A 202 0.47 15.59 25.96
N ASN A 203 -0.13 14.47 25.55
CA ASN A 203 0.31 13.11 25.94
C ASN A 203 1.19 12.44 24.86
N ILE A 204 1.34 13.05 23.68
CA ILE A 204 2.08 12.50 22.53
C ILE A 204 3.49 13.07 22.49
N ASP A 205 4.46 12.24 22.10
CA ASP A 205 5.83 12.72 21.88
C ASP A 205 5.84 13.78 20.76
N PRO A 206 6.37 15.00 20.99
CA PRO A 206 6.40 16.06 20.00
C PRO A 206 6.96 15.63 18.64
N ASP A 207 7.96 14.74 18.63
CA ASP A 207 8.56 14.24 17.38
C ASP A 207 7.61 13.28 16.63
N ASN A 208 6.65 12.67 17.32
CA ASN A 208 5.64 11.74 16.78
C ASN A 208 4.26 12.36 16.54
N LEU A 209 4.03 13.65 16.81
CA LEU A 209 2.74 14.32 16.55
C LEU A 209 2.27 14.19 15.09
N HIS A 210 3.21 14.07 14.15
CA HIS A 210 2.91 13.89 12.73
C HIS A 210 2.18 12.57 12.42
N ASN A 211 2.33 11.53 13.25
CA ASN A 211 1.65 10.24 13.10
C ASN A 211 0.12 10.30 13.35
N PHE A 212 -0.38 11.42 13.89
CA PHE A 212 -1.80 11.65 14.16
C PHE A 212 -2.44 12.65 13.20
N GLN A 213 -1.73 13.05 12.14
CA GLN A 213 -2.25 13.99 11.15
C GLN A 213 -3.34 13.34 10.30
N ILE A 214 -4.41 14.10 10.06
CA ILE A 214 -5.54 13.68 9.24
C ILE A 214 -5.15 13.67 7.76
N ARG A 215 -5.62 12.64 7.05
CA ARG A 215 -5.51 12.47 5.59
C ARG A 215 -6.56 13.30 4.85
N SER A 216 -6.41 13.47 3.55
CA SER A 216 -7.31 14.28 2.73
C SER A 216 -8.67 13.61 2.52
N ALA A 217 -9.70 14.38 2.19
CA ALA A 217 -11.07 13.86 1.98
C ALA A 217 -11.18 12.89 0.77
N VAL A 218 -10.19 12.88 -0.12
CA VAL A 218 -10.06 11.93 -1.25
C VAL A 218 -9.27 10.67 -0.89
N ASP A 219 -8.79 10.58 0.36
CA ASP A 219 -7.89 9.53 0.84
C ASP A 219 -8.62 8.40 1.58
N VAL A 220 -9.91 8.61 1.90
CA VAL A 220 -10.81 7.54 2.37
C VAL A 220 -11.23 6.70 1.19
N TYR A 221 -11.51 5.41 1.43
CA TYR A 221 -12.29 4.57 0.52
C TYR A 221 -13.46 5.39 -0.06
N PRO A 222 -13.62 5.44 -1.39
CA PRO A 222 -14.59 6.33 -2.03
C PRO A 222 -15.95 6.15 -1.36
N LYS A 223 -16.56 7.26 -0.89
CA LYS A 223 -17.84 7.29 -0.16
C LYS A 223 -18.97 6.70 -1.01
N ARG A 224 -19.01 5.38 -0.99
CA ARG A 224 -19.90 4.47 -1.69
C ARG A 224 -20.52 3.46 -0.71
N ASP A 225 -20.46 3.77 0.60
CA ASP A 225 -21.39 3.36 1.68
C ASP A 225 -22.07 2.02 1.42
N TYR A 226 -21.54 0.89 1.95
CA TYR A 226 -21.63 -0.41 1.25
C TYR A 226 -22.54 -1.57 1.76
N GLY A 227 -23.63 -1.43 2.51
CA GLY A 227 -24.28 -0.25 3.06
C GLY A 227 -23.93 -0.09 4.53
N LEU A 228 -23.35 1.04 4.88
CA LEU A 228 -22.78 1.37 6.18
C LEU A 228 -23.06 2.85 6.41
N SER A 229 -23.97 3.20 7.31
CA SER A 229 -24.28 4.61 7.55
C SER A 229 -23.02 5.38 7.93
N ASP A 230 -22.91 6.68 7.63
CA ASP A 230 -21.71 7.47 7.98
C ASP A 230 -21.24 7.16 9.42
N ALA A 231 -22.18 7.06 10.37
CA ALA A 231 -21.97 6.76 11.80
C ALA A 231 -21.53 5.32 12.14
N ASP A 232 -21.78 4.35 11.24
CA ASP A 232 -21.37 2.95 11.35
C ASP A 232 -20.11 2.63 10.50
N THR A 233 -19.53 3.63 9.81
CA THR A 233 -18.35 3.41 8.93
C THR A 233 -17.00 3.52 9.63
N TYR A 234 -16.91 4.10 10.83
CA TYR A 234 -15.64 4.24 11.55
C TYR A 234 -15.36 3.00 12.40
N ASP A 235 -14.28 2.30 12.08
CA ASP A 235 -14.02 0.98 12.63
C ASP A 235 -13.07 1.01 13.84
N PHE A 236 -13.66 1.18 15.03
CA PHE A 236 -12.93 1.06 16.30
C PHE A 236 -12.29 -0.32 16.53
N ASP A 237 -12.76 -1.37 15.85
CA ASP A 237 -12.24 -2.74 15.95
C ASP A 237 -11.20 -3.04 14.86
N SER A 238 -10.93 -2.12 13.94
CA SER A 238 -10.02 -2.33 12.81
C SER A 238 -8.64 -2.74 13.31
N VAL A 239 -8.05 -3.74 12.64
CA VAL A 239 -6.63 -4.07 12.82
C VAL A 239 -5.72 -2.91 12.37
N MET A 240 -6.25 -1.94 11.61
CA MET A 240 -5.59 -0.70 11.18
C MET A 240 -5.82 0.48 12.14
N HIS A 241 -6.50 0.30 13.27
CA HIS A 241 -6.62 1.36 14.28
C HIS A 241 -5.42 1.32 15.26
N TYR A 242 -4.95 2.49 15.69
CA TYR A 242 -3.99 2.63 16.81
C TYR A 242 -4.61 2.31 18.17
N GLY A 243 -3.79 1.86 19.12
CA GLY A 243 -4.20 1.75 20.52
C GLY A 243 -4.23 3.10 21.24
N GLN A 244 -5.01 3.20 22.32
CA GLN A 244 -5.18 4.42 23.14
C GLN A 244 -3.87 5.00 23.75
N CYS A 245 -2.77 4.27 23.67
CA CYS A 245 -1.44 4.64 24.20
C CYS A 245 -0.36 4.77 23.11
N ALA A 246 -0.72 4.76 21.82
CA ALA A 246 0.25 4.91 20.73
C ALA A 246 1.05 6.21 20.91
N PHE A 247 2.38 6.14 20.84
CA PHE A 247 3.32 7.28 20.98
C PHE A 247 3.17 8.11 22.28
N ALA A 248 2.68 7.50 23.37
CA ALA A 248 2.55 8.18 24.66
C ALA A 248 3.92 8.51 25.30
N VAL A 249 4.11 9.75 25.76
CA VAL A 249 5.34 10.19 26.47
C VAL A 249 5.50 9.65 27.88
N SER A 250 4.46 9.02 28.42
CA SER A 250 4.37 8.64 29.83
C SER A 250 3.48 7.42 30.03
N ALA A 251 3.40 6.93 31.27
CA ALA A 251 2.58 5.77 31.61
C ALA A 251 1.11 5.97 31.19
N CYS A 252 0.63 5.06 30.35
CA CYS A 252 -0.72 5.07 29.82
C CYS A 252 -1.38 3.70 30.07
N PRO A 253 -2.63 3.66 30.59
CA PRO A 253 -3.41 4.79 31.15
C PRO A 253 -2.76 5.38 32.42
N PRO A 254 -3.17 6.59 32.89
CA PRO A 254 -4.32 7.39 32.44
C PRO A 254 -4.03 8.34 31.27
N ASN A 255 -2.77 8.54 30.90
CA ASN A 255 -2.38 9.55 29.90
C ASN A 255 -2.54 9.02 28.47
N THR A 256 -3.79 8.80 28.04
CA THR A 256 -4.11 8.30 26.70
C THR A 256 -3.80 9.34 25.62
N THR A 257 -3.31 8.88 24.48
CA THR A 257 -3.08 9.71 23.28
C THR A 257 -4.31 9.76 22.37
N ILE A 258 -5.19 8.76 22.46
CA ILE A 258 -6.49 8.70 21.77
C ILE A 258 -7.60 8.47 22.80
N THR A 259 -8.63 9.31 22.75
CA THR A 259 -9.86 9.18 23.54
C THR A 259 -11.04 8.93 22.61
N VAL A 260 -11.88 7.94 22.90
CA VAL A 260 -13.09 7.64 22.11
C VAL A 260 -14.23 8.55 22.52
N SER A 261 -14.80 9.26 21.54
CA SER A 261 -15.86 10.25 21.75
C SER A 261 -17.21 9.59 22.09
N PRO A 262 -18.10 10.27 22.84
CA PRO A 262 -19.47 9.80 23.04
C PRO A 262 -20.23 9.67 21.72
N PRO A 263 -21.12 8.66 21.54
CA PRO A 263 -21.56 7.68 22.52
C PRO A 263 -20.69 6.39 22.58
N ASN A 264 -19.55 6.38 21.89
CA ASN A 264 -18.82 5.15 21.54
C ASN A 264 -17.85 4.66 22.62
N GLN A 265 -17.87 5.22 23.83
CA GLN A 265 -16.82 5.04 24.84
C GLN A 265 -16.61 3.59 25.32
N ALA A 266 -17.53 2.66 25.01
CA ALA A 266 -17.32 1.22 25.17
C ALA A 266 -16.06 0.71 24.42
N TRP A 267 -15.65 1.39 23.35
CA TRP A 267 -14.48 1.04 22.53
C TRP A 267 -13.14 1.55 23.09
N GLN A 268 -13.12 2.41 24.12
CA GLN A 268 -11.89 3.06 24.63
C GLN A 268 -10.75 2.08 24.94
N ASN A 269 -11.07 0.91 25.51
CA ASN A 269 -10.10 -0.12 25.86
C ASN A 269 -10.03 -1.28 24.85
N GLN A 270 -10.61 -1.09 23.66
CA GLN A 270 -10.70 -2.09 22.58
C GLN A 270 -9.96 -1.64 21.30
N ILE A 271 -9.86 -0.32 21.06
CA ILE A 271 -9.06 0.24 19.95
C ILE A 271 -7.60 -0.23 20.01
N GLY A 272 -7.00 -0.49 18.85
CA GLY A 272 -5.63 -1.01 18.75
C GLY A 272 -5.51 -2.53 18.90
N GLN A 273 -6.60 -3.28 18.72
CA GLN A 273 -6.54 -4.73 18.72
C GLN A 273 -5.61 -5.27 17.61
N ARG A 274 -4.93 -6.37 17.90
CA ARG A 274 -4.10 -7.15 16.95
C ARG A 274 -4.35 -8.65 17.15
N VAL A 275 -5.64 -9.03 17.11
CA VAL A 275 -6.12 -10.41 17.35
C VAL A 275 -7.07 -10.95 16.27
N ARG A 276 -7.61 -10.10 15.39
CA ARG A 276 -8.45 -10.48 14.24
C ARG A 276 -8.46 -9.40 13.16
N LEU A 277 -8.96 -9.72 11.97
CA LEU A 277 -9.62 -8.73 11.10
C LEU A 277 -10.98 -8.40 11.70
N SER A 278 -11.41 -7.14 11.64
CA SER A 278 -12.81 -6.80 11.92
C SER A 278 -13.73 -7.23 10.77
N ASP A 279 -15.05 -7.12 10.97
CA ASP A 279 -16.03 -7.32 9.90
C ASP A 279 -15.89 -6.24 8.80
N LEU A 280 -15.49 -5.01 9.17
CA LEU A 280 -15.32 -3.87 8.26
C LEU A 280 -13.99 -3.92 7.49
N ASP A 281 -12.90 -4.35 8.13
CA ASP A 281 -11.63 -4.69 7.47
C ASP A 281 -11.90 -5.72 6.37
N SER A 282 -12.55 -6.83 6.74
CA SER A 282 -12.88 -7.98 5.89
C SER A 282 -13.77 -7.59 4.71
N LEU A 283 -14.84 -6.82 4.98
CA LEU A 283 -15.73 -6.31 3.95
C LEU A 283 -14.97 -5.39 2.98
N THR A 284 -14.21 -4.43 3.49
CA THR A 284 -13.50 -3.45 2.66
C THR A 284 -12.48 -4.13 1.76
N VAL A 285 -11.65 -5.03 2.28
CA VAL A 285 -10.67 -5.76 1.45
C VAL A 285 -11.35 -6.64 0.40
N SER A 286 -12.49 -7.27 0.73
CA SER A 286 -13.28 -8.08 -0.21
C SER A 286 -13.89 -7.26 -1.35
N LEU A 287 -14.19 -5.97 -1.13
CA LEU A 287 -14.81 -5.10 -2.13
C LEU A 287 -13.75 -4.48 -3.06
N LEU A 288 -12.59 -4.11 -2.51
CA LEU A 288 -11.41 -3.68 -3.27
C LEU A 288 -10.88 -4.80 -4.16
N TYR A 289 -10.53 -5.91 -3.53
CA TYR A 289 -10.09 -7.14 -4.16
C TYR A 289 -11.29 -8.06 -4.38
N ARG A 290 -12.22 -7.54 -5.19
CA ARG A 290 -13.49 -8.17 -5.57
C ARG A 290 -13.34 -9.55 -6.18
N GLN A 291 -14.35 -10.39 -5.95
CA GLN A 291 -14.50 -11.65 -6.66
C GLN A 291 -14.58 -11.43 -8.19
N PRO A 292 -14.02 -12.32 -9.04
CA PRO A 292 -13.97 -12.11 -10.50
C PRO A 292 -15.34 -11.94 -11.17
N ASN A 293 -16.40 -12.47 -10.56
CA ASN A 293 -17.79 -12.39 -11.00
C ASN A 293 -18.57 -11.18 -10.46
N TRP A 294 -17.96 -10.29 -9.66
CA TRP A 294 -18.61 -9.10 -9.12
C TRP A 294 -18.36 -7.85 -9.98
N ARG A 295 -19.39 -7.05 -10.22
CA ARG A 295 -19.29 -5.69 -10.79
C ARG A 295 -20.06 -4.71 -9.93
N PHE A 296 -19.69 -3.43 -10.06
CA PHE A 296 -20.30 -2.33 -9.35
C PHE A 296 -20.84 -1.29 -10.34
N VAL A 297 -21.98 -0.68 -10.00
CA VAL A 297 -22.60 0.43 -10.73
C VAL A 297 -22.85 1.62 -9.80
N ASP A 298 -22.46 2.81 -10.26
CA ASP A 298 -22.61 4.09 -9.58
C ASP A 298 -22.88 5.20 -10.60
N ARG A 299 -24.12 5.69 -10.66
CA ARG A 299 -24.52 6.80 -11.56
C ARG A 299 -23.74 8.10 -11.34
N THR A 300 -23.15 8.29 -10.17
CA THR A 300 -22.38 9.48 -9.79
C THR A 300 -20.92 9.41 -10.23
N ASN A 301 -20.41 8.22 -10.62
CA ASN A 301 -19.03 8.07 -11.02
C ASN A 301 -18.66 8.99 -12.22
N THR A 302 -17.62 9.78 -12.04
CA THR A 302 -17.01 10.65 -13.06
C THR A 302 -15.64 10.18 -13.54
N GLY A 303 -15.09 9.12 -12.92
CA GLY A 303 -13.75 8.60 -13.20
C GLY A 303 -13.72 7.53 -14.30
N SER A 304 -12.73 6.64 -14.21
CA SER A 304 -12.64 5.46 -15.08
C SER A 304 -13.82 4.50 -14.82
N GLN A 305 -14.06 3.60 -15.76
CA GLN A 305 -15.18 2.64 -15.72
C GLN A 305 -14.68 1.26 -16.15
N ASN A 306 -14.17 0.49 -15.19
CA ASN A 306 -13.78 -0.92 -15.38
C ASN A 306 -14.70 -1.89 -14.57
N GLY A 307 -15.69 -1.32 -13.87
CA GLY A 307 -16.65 -2.03 -13.05
C GLY A 307 -16.12 -2.51 -11.71
N SER A 308 -14.94 -2.09 -11.25
CA SER A 308 -14.45 -2.31 -9.88
C SER A 308 -15.19 -1.42 -8.87
N PHE A 309 -14.87 -1.59 -7.60
CA PHE A 309 -15.36 -0.74 -6.52
C PHE A 309 -14.86 0.72 -6.64
N SER A 310 -13.59 0.90 -7.06
CA SER A 310 -12.98 2.20 -7.32
C SER A 310 -13.51 2.87 -8.60
N ASP A 311 -13.76 2.07 -9.65
CA ASP A 311 -14.09 2.52 -11.01
C ASP A 311 -15.36 1.82 -11.55
N PRO A 312 -16.50 1.95 -10.86
CA PRO A 312 -17.75 1.29 -11.21
C PRO A 312 -18.31 1.81 -12.54
N TYR A 313 -19.18 1.01 -13.17
CA TYR A 313 -19.89 1.49 -14.36
C TYR A 313 -20.90 2.57 -13.99
N ARG A 314 -21.02 3.61 -14.81
CA ARG A 314 -21.95 4.71 -14.57
C ARG A 314 -23.39 4.36 -14.93
N ILE A 315 -23.58 3.47 -15.90
CA ILE A 315 -24.89 3.09 -16.43
C ILE A 315 -25.20 1.62 -16.17
N PHE A 316 -26.46 1.35 -15.82
CA PHE A 316 -26.94 0.01 -15.44
C PHE A 316 -26.80 -1.02 -16.58
N SER A 317 -26.92 -0.58 -17.84
CA SER A 317 -26.67 -1.42 -19.01
C SER A 317 -25.24 -1.96 -19.07
N ASP A 318 -24.25 -1.16 -18.66
CA ASP A 318 -22.84 -1.56 -18.73
C ASP A 318 -22.49 -2.51 -17.59
N GLY A 319 -22.99 -2.24 -16.39
CA GLY A 319 -22.91 -3.18 -15.27
C GLY A 319 -23.51 -4.54 -15.64
N THR A 320 -24.78 -4.55 -16.05
CA THR A 320 -25.45 -5.79 -16.48
C THR A 320 -24.77 -6.45 -17.68
N THR A 321 -24.13 -5.71 -18.59
CA THR A 321 -23.40 -6.28 -19.73
C THR A 321 -22.08 -6.95 -19.31
N HIS A 322 -21.34 -6.35 -18.37
CA HIS A 322 -20.00 -6.80 -18.00
C HIS A 322 -19.94 -7.69 -16.74
N THR A 323 -21.03 -7.84 -15.98
CA THR A 323 -21.13 -8.87 -14.92
C THR A 323 -21.13 -10.26 -15.56
N PRO A 324 -20.24 -11.19 -15.18
CA PRO A 324 -20.30 -12.57 -15.69
C PRO A 324 -21.64 -13.24 -15.38
N THR A 325 -22.05 -14.21 -16.20
CA THR A 325 -23.27 -14.99 -15.95
C THR A 325 -23.19 -15.69 -14.59
N GLY A 326 -24.24 -15.62 -13.78
CA GLY A 326 -24.25 -16.07 -12.38
C GLY A 326 -23.45 -15.18 -11.42
N GLY A 327 -22.95 -14.03 -11.88
CA GLY A 327 -22.24 -13.05 -11.07
C GLY A 327 -23.16 -12.05 -10.36
N THR A 328 -22.56 -11.21 -9.51
CA THR A 328 -23.26 -10.17 -8.76
C THR A 328 -23.00 -8.80 -9.36
N LEU A 329 -24.07 -8.02 -9.56
CA LEU A 329 -24.02 -6.60 -9.86
C LEU A 329 -24.50 -5.83 -8.64
N PHE A 330 -23.56 -5.19 -7.94
CA PHE A 330 -23.86 -4.25 -6.86
C PHE A 330 -24.23 -2.89 -7.45
N ILE A 331 -25.25 -2.25 -6.90
CA ILE A 331 -25.82 -1.01 -7.41
C ILE A 331 -25.92 0.03 -6.29
N GLN A 332 -25.27 1.18 -6.49
CA GLN A 332 -25.39 2.34 -5.61
C GLN A 332 -26.81 2.95 -5.70
N PRO A 333 -27.39 3.49 -4.61
CA PRO A 333 -28.71 4.10 -4.60
C PRO A 333 -28.97 5.12 -5.71
N GLY A 334 -30.25 5.22 -6.10
CA GLY A 334 -30.74 6.23 -7.03
C GLY A 334 -31.42 5.66 -8.27
N ASN A 335 -31.65 6.55 -9.24
CA ASN A 335 -32.50 6.29 -10.40
C ASN A 335 -31.66 5.96 -11.63
N TYR A 336 -31.83 4.76 -12.17
CA TYR A 336 -31.13 4.26 -13.35
C TYR A 336 -32.11 4.08 -14.50
N TYR A 337 -31.72 4.60 -15.67
CA TYR A 337 -32.38 4.25 -16.93
C TYR A 337 -32.06 2.79 -17.24
N ALA A 338 -33.09 1.94 -17.18
CA ALA A 338 -32.96 0.48 -17.22
C ALA A 338 -34.06 -0.17 -18.07
N VAL A 339 -34.56 0.55 -19.09
CA VAL A 339 -35.61 0.04 -19.96
C VAL A 339 -35.03 -0.82 -21.08
N GLY A 340 -35.37 -2.09 -21.05
CA GLY A 340 -34.93 -3.09 -22.02
C GLY A 340 -35.23 -4.51 -21.53
N THR A 341 -34.62 -5.50 -22.19
CA THR A 341 -34.73 -6.92 -21.82
C THR A 341 -33.35 -7.45 -21.44
N TYR A 342 -33.18 -7.86 -20.19
CA TYR A 342 -31.93 -8.40 -19.66
C TYR A 342 -32.04 -9.92 -19.51
N ASN A 343 -31.51 -10.66 -20.50
CA ASN A 343 -31.64 -12.13 -20.58
C ASN A 343 -30.49 -12.90 -19.92
N LYS A 344 -29.58 -12.22 -19.20
CA LYS A 344 -28.45 -12.86 -18.54
C LYS A 344 -28.78 -13.09 -17.06
N GLU A 345 -28.60 -14.31 -16.61
CA GLU A 345 -28.64 -14.67 -15.19
C GLU A 345 -27.53 -13.93 -14.43
N LEU A 346 -27.93 -13.16 -13.42
CA LEU A 346 -27.06 -12.42 -12.51
C LEU A 346 -27.86 -12.03 -11.26
N ILE A 347 -27.17 -11.81 -10.15
CA ILE A 347 -27.73 -11.27 -8.92
C ILE A 347 -27.65 -9.74 -9.02
N LEU A 348 -28.78 -9.05 -8.79
CA LEU A 348 -28.79 -7.61 -8.54
C LEU A 348 -28.77 -7.40 -7.03
N ASP A 349 -27.76 -6.69 -6.54
CA ASP A 349 -27.64 -6.34 -5.12
C ASP A 349 -27.65 -4.81 -4.95
N ALA A 350 -28.35 -4.32 -3.94
CA ALA A 350 -28.48 -2.92 -3.62
C ALA A 350 -28.41 -2.72 -2.09
N PRO A 351 -27.25 -3.00 -1.46
CA PRO A 351 -27.18 -3.12 0.00
C PRO A 351 -27.37 -1.78 0.77
N LEU A 352 -27.44 -0.66 0.05
CA LEU A 352 -27.31 0.72 0.55
C LEU A 352 -28.63 1.50 0.47
N GLY A 353 -29.71 0.83 0.08
CA GLY A 353 -31.05 1.39 0.00
C GLY A 353 -31.61 1.47 -1.41
N ASN A 354 -32.43 2.49 -1.66
CA ASN A 354 -33.38 2.46 -2.77
C ASN A 354 -32.71 2.65 -4.14
N VAL A 355 -32.78 1.59 -4.96
CA VAL A 355 -32.46 1.61 -6.38
C VAL A 355 -33.75 1.58 -7.19
N VAL A 356 -33.92 2.55 -8.10
CA VAL A 356 -35.07 2.63 -9.00
C VAL A 356 -34.61 2.34 -10.42
N LEU A 357 -35.11 1.26 -11.00
CA LEU A 357 -34.87 0.85 -12.39
C LEU A 357 -36.09 1.25 -13.22
N GLY A 358 -35.95 2.20 -14.15
CA GLY A 358 -37.09 2.78 -14.87
C GLY A 358 -36.75 3.55 -16.14
N ASN A 359 -37.76 4.31 -16.64
CA ASN A 359 -37.63 5.33 -17.71
C ASN A 359 -37.23 6.68 -17.11
#